data_AF-A0A932RC56-F1
#
_entry.id   AF-A0A932RC56-F1
#
_cell.length_a   1.000
_cell.length_b   1.000
_cell.length_c   1.000
_cell.angle_alpha   90.00
_cell.angle_beta   90.00
_cell.angle_gamma   90.00
#
_symmetry.space_group_name_H-M   'P 1'
#
loop_
_entity.id
_entity.type
_entity.pdbx_description
1 polymer ?
#
loop_
_entity_poly.entity_id
_entity_poly.type
_entity_poly.pdbx_seq_one_letter_code
_entity_poly.pdbx_strand_id
1 'polypeptide(L)'
;MDYLLKTEPAVYSFANLEKEKTTIWDGVTNPVAVKNLRAMKPGERLVIYHTGDEKSAVGTATVESVEVADPKNPQVRIKAGKAIAKAKTLAEIKAEKSFADSPLVRQGRLSVVALTATQWKFLVGE
;
A
#
# COMPACT_ATOMS: atom_id res chain seq x y z
N MET A 1 2.61 -0.29 12.62
CA MET A 1 3.49 0.02 11.48
C MET A 1 2.61 0.49 10.33
N ASP A 2 3.18 1.18 9.35
CA ASP A 2 2.42 1.66 8.19
C ASP A 2 2.94 0.97 6.94
N TYR A 3 2.06 0.74 5.97
CA TYR A 3 2.43 0.07 4.72
C TYR A 3 1.84 0.77 3.50
N LEU A 4 2.44 0.51 2.35
CA LEU A 4 1.94 0.88 1.04
C LEU A 4 1.66 -0.38 0.22
N LEU A 5 0.47 -0.43 -0.39
CA LEU A 5 -0.03 -1.50 -1.22
C LEU A 5 -0.15 -1.02 -2.67
N LYS A 6 0.55 -1.67 -3.59
CA LYS A 6 0.49 -1.34 -5.03
C LYS A 6 -0.60 -2.15 -5.73
N THR A 7 -1.40 -1.48 -6.55
CA THR A 7 -2.38 -2.10 -7.45
C THR A 7 -2.39 -1.39 -8.79
N GLU A 8 -2.70 -2.12 -9.85
CA GLU A 8 -2.94 -1.52 -11.17
C GLU A 8 -4.40 -1.09 -11.27
N PRO A 9 -4.71 0.18 -11.59
CA PRO A 9 -6.09 0.68 -11.60
C PRO A 9 -7.03 -0.07 -12.55
N ALA A 10 -6.47 -0.61 -13.64
CA ALA A 10 -7.21 -1.41 -14.61
C ALA A 10 -7.66 -2.78 -14.07
N VAL A 11 -6.98 -3.29 -13.02
CA VAL A 11 -7.31 -4.56 -12.35
C VAL A 11 -8.16 -4.29 -11.11
N TYR A 12 -7.68 -3.42 -10.22
CA TYR A 12 -8.40 -3.04 -9.01
C TYR A 12 -7.99 -1.64 -8.57
N SER A 13 -8.85 -0.66 -8.77
CA SER A 13 -8.58 0.75 -8.44
C SER A 13 -8.96 1.09 -6.99
N PHE A 14 -8.42 2.18 -6.46
CA PHE A 14 -8.88 2.73 -5.18
C PHE A 14 -10.37 3.08 -5.20
N ALA A 15 -10.91 3.53 -6.34
CA ALA A 15 -12.35 3.80 -6.48
C ALA A 15 -13.21 2.52 -6.31
N ASN A 16 -12.69 1.35 -6.71
CA ASN A 16 -13.36 0.07 -6.43
C ASN A 16 -13.40 -0.18 -4.92
N LEU A 17 -12.26 -0.03 -4.25
CA LEU A 17 -12.19 -0.16 -2.79
C LEU A 17 -13.12 0.82 -2.07
N GLU A 18 -13.20 2.08 -2.50
CA GLU A 18 -14.11 3.07 -1.92
C GLU A 18 -15.58 2.69 -2.09
N LYS A 19 -15.95 2.08 -3.22
CA LYS A 19 -17.30 1.60 -3.49
C LYS A 19 -17.63 0.38 -2.64
N GLU A 20 -16.72 -0.58 -2.56
CA GLU A 20 -16.88 -1.86 -1.85
C GLU A 20 -16.72 -1.73 -0.33
N LYS A 21 -16.09 -0.64 0.14
CA LYS A 21 -15.74 -0.34 1.54
C LYS A 21 -14.69 -1.26 2.15
N THR A 22 -14.68 -2.53 1.78
CA THR A 22 -13.73 -3.52 2.26
C THR A 22 -13.38 -4.49 1.15
N THR A 23 -12.16 -5.00 1.14
CA THR A 23 -11.74 -6.07 0.24
C THR A 23 -10.71 -6.99 0.89
N ILE A 24 -10.44 -8.13 0.27
CA ILE A 24 -9.34 -9.01 0.64
C ILE A 24 -8.16 -8.66 -0.25
N TRP A 25 -7.02 -8.34 0.38
CA TRP A 25 -5.76 -8.16 -0.29
C TRP A 25 -4.99 -9.48 -0.31
N ASP A 26 -4.85 -10.07 -1.49
CA ASP A 26 -4.20 -11.36 -1.73
C ASP A 26 -3.41 -11.37 -3.05
N GLY A 27 -3.02 -12.56 -3.54
CA GLY A 27 -2.34 -12.73 -4.83
C GLY A 27 -0.88 -12.25 -4.85
N VAL A 28 -0.34 -11.89 -3.68
CA VAL A 28 1.03 -11.39 -3.53
C VAL A 28 2.01 -12.56 -3.45
N THR A 29 2.97 -12.61 -4.38
CA THR A 29 3.92 -13.73 -4.49
C THR A 29 5.36 -13.37 -4.13
N ASN A 30 5.72 -12.07 -4.14
CA ASN A 30 7.07 -11.64 -3.78
C ASN A 30 7.35 -11.98 -2.29
N PRO A 31 8.43 -12.71 -1.95
CA PRO A 31 8.67 -13.17 -0.57
C PRO A 31 8.75 -12.05 0.48
N VAL A 32 9.30 -10.89 0.12
CA VAL A 32 9.37 -9.72 1.03
C VAL A 32 7.98 -9.12 1.21
N ALA A 33 7.19 -9.04 0.14
CA ALA A 33 5.82 -8.55 0.22
C ALA A 33 4.91 -9.49 1.04
N VAL A 34 5.03 -10.80 0.83
CA VAL A 34 4.33 -11.83 1.63
C VAL A 34 4.72 -11.71 3.11
N LYS A 35 6.01 -11.53 3.40
CA LYS A 35 6.47 -11.29 4.78
C LYS A 35 5.82 -10.05 5.37
N ASN A 36 5.71 -8.95 4.62
CA ASN A 36 5.08 -7.72 5.08
C ASN A 36 3.59 -7.93 5.37
N LEU A 37 2.84 -8.61 4.49
CA LEU A 37 1.42 -8.92 4.74
C LEU A 37 1.22 -9.76 6.00
N ARG A 38 2.03 -10.81 6.19
CA ARG A 38 1.96 -11.64 7.42
C ARG A 38 2.28 -10.89 8.70
N ALA A 39 3.08 -9.82 8.60
CA ALA A 39 3.48 -9.02 9.75
C ALA A 39 2.42 -7.98 10.15
N MET A 40 1.42 -7.74 9.29
CA MET A 40 0.38 -6.75 9.54
C MET A 40 -0.50 -7.12 10.74
N LYS A 41 -1.11 -6.11 11.34
CA LYS A 41 -2.07 -6.25 12.45
C LYS A 41 -3.32 -5.40 12.21
N PRO A 42 -4.49 -5.82 12.73
CA PRO A 42 -5.68 -4.98 12.75
C PRO A 42 -5.40 -3.57 13.29
N GLY A 43 -5.93 -2.56 12.62
CA GLY A 43 -5.74 -1.15 12.93
C GLY A 43 -4.50 -0.49 12.32
N GLU A 44 -3.62 -1.25 11.67
CA GLU A 44 -2.47 -0.66 10.96
C GLU A 44 -2.90 0.08 9.70
N ARG A 45 -2.19 1.16 9.40
CA ARG A 45 -2.57 2.11 8.35
C ARG A 45 -1.90 1.74 7.04
N LEU A 46 -2.65 1.96 5.96
CA LEU A 46 -2.27 1.58 4.62
C LEU A 46 -2.38 2.77 3.68
N VAL A 47 -1.45 2.89 2.75
CA VAL A 47 -1.54 3.74 1.56
C VAL A 47 -1.82 2.86 0.36
N ILE A 48 -2.84 3.20 -0.43
CA ILE A 48 -3.10 2.58 -1.72
C ILE A 48 -2.36 3.37 -2.79
N TYR A 49 -1.53 2.67 -3.55
CA TYR A 49 -0.68 3.23 -4.59
C TYR A 49 -1.04 2.62 -5.93
N HIS A 50 -1.43 3.48 -6.88
CA HIS A 50 -1.62 3.07 -8.26
C HIS A 50 -0.25 2.88 -8.93
N THR A 51 -0.07 1.76 -9.61
CA THR A 51 1.12 1.44 -10.41
C THR A 51 0.75 1.12 -11.85
N GLY A 52 1.74 1.04 -12.74
CA GLY A 52 1.54 0.89 -14.18
C GLY A 52 1.61 2.25 -14.88
N ASP A 53 0.56 2.63 -15.60
CA ASP A 53 0.47 3.92 -16.29
C ASP A 53 0.28 5.10 -15.33
N GLU A 54 -0.47 4.87 -14.26
CA GLU A 54 -0.57 5.79 -13.13
C GLU A 54 0.43 5.35 -12.03
N LYS A 55 1.22 6.29 -11.52
CA LYS A 55 2.27 6.03 -10.50
C LYS A 55 2.14 7.03 -9.36
N SER A 56 1.15 6.82 -8.49
CA SER A 56 0.74 7.79 -7.49
C SER A 56 0.17 7.13 -6.23
N ALA A 57 0.38 7.76 -5.06
CA ALA A 57 -0.37 7.44 -3.84
C ALA A 57 -1.75 8.12 -3.91
N VAL A 58 -2.83 7.35 -3.97
CA VAL A 58 -4.17 7.85 -4.30
C VAL A 58 -5.15 7.83 -3.13
N GLY A 59 -4.91 6.98 -2.13
CA GLY A 59 -5.85 6.78 -1.05
C GLY A 59 -5.24 6.13 0.17
N THR A 60 -6.01 6.12 1.25
CA THR A 60 -5.66 5.45 2.49
C THR A 60 -6.60 4.27 2.75
N ALA A 61 -6.14 3.33 3.55
CA ALA A 61 -6.91 2.19 4.03
C ALA A 61 -6.44 1.78 5.43
N THR A 62 -7.11 0.81 6.04
CA THR A 62 -6.74 0.25 7.34
C THR A 62 -6.91 -1.25 7.31
N VAL A 63 -6.02 -1.99 7.99
CA VAL A 63 -6.14 -3.43 8.16
C VAL A 63 -7.30 -3.74 9.11
N GLU A 64 -8.26 -4.55 8.68
CA GLU A 64 -9.33 -5.06 9.56
C GLU A 64 -8.95 -6.41 10.17
N SER A 65 -8.45 -7.34 9.35
CA SER A 65 -8.04 -8.67 9.80
C SER A 65 -6.93 -9.24 8.92
N VAL A 66 -6.20 -10.22 9.47
CA VAL A 66 -5.10 -10.89 8.78
C VAL A 66 -5.29 -12.40 8.97
N GLU A 67 -5.41 -13.12 7.86
CA GLU A 67 -5.51 -14.58 7.80
C GLU A 67 -4.25 -15.16 7.18
N VAL A 68 -3.57 -16.04 7.92
CA VAL A 68 -2.28 -16.65 7.51
C VAL A 68 -2.35 -18.16 7.42
N ALA A 69 -3.54 -18.71 7.16
CA ALA A 69 -3.77 -20.15 7.03
C ALA A 69 -2.88 -20.77 5.93
N ASP A 70 -2.68 -20.06 4.81
CA ASP A 70 -1.61 -20.34 3.85
C ASP A 70 -0.46 -19.34 4.05
N PRO A 71 0.70 -19.77 4.59
CA PRO A 71 1.86 -18.89 4.77
C PRO A 71 2.43 -18.31 3.47
N LYS A 72 2.11 -18.89 2.31
CA LYS A 72 2.53 -18.42 0.98
C LYS A 72 1.55 -17.42 0.37
N ASN A 73 0.29 -17.43 0.81
CA ASN A 73 -0.76 -16.52 0.35
C ASN A 73 -1.55 -15.97 1.55
N PRO A 74 -0.95 -15.08 2.36
CA PRO A 74 -1.67 -14.42 3.43
C PRO A 74 -2.77 -13.53 2.84
N GLN A 75 -3.95 -13.57 3.46
CA GLN A 75 -5.10 -12.76 3.07
C GLN A 75 -5.32 -11.67 4.11
N VAL A 76 -5.25 -10.41 3.68
CA VAL A 76 -5.44 -9.26 4.58
C VAL A 76 -6.74 -8.57 4.20
N ARG A 77 -7.73 -8.57 5.10
CA ARG A 77 -8.93 -7.75 4.89
C ARG A 77 -8.57 -6.30 5.18
N ILE A 78 -8.83 -5.43 4.22
CA ILE A 78 -8.60 -4.00 4.34
C ILE A 78 -9.90 -3.23 4.18
N LYS A 79 -10.00 -2.11 4.88
CA LYS A 79 -11.10 -1.16 4.79
C LYS A 79 -10.66 0.14 4.12
N ALA A 80 -11.48 0.64 3.22
CA ALA A 80 -11.30 1.93 2.57
C ALA A 80 -11.21 3.06 3.60
N GLY A 81 -10.18 3.89 3.48
CA GLY A 81 -10.04 5.16 4.18
C GLY A 81 -10.52 6.31 3.31
N LYS A 82 -9.74 7.39 3.27
CA LYS A 82 -10.00 8.59 2.47
C LYS A 82 -9.07 8.68 1.26
N ALA A 83 -9.54 9.27 0.18
CA ALA A 83 -8.71 9.72 -0.93
C ALA A 83 -7.65 10.73 -0.46
N ILE A 84 -6.45 10.67 -1.04
CA ILE A 84 -5.38 11.63 -0.79
C ILE A 84 -5.63 12.85 -1.69
N ALA A 85 -5.93 14.00 -1.09
CA ALA A 85 -6.33 15.22 -1.83
C ALA A 85 -5.30 15.67 -2.88
N LYS A 86 -4.01 15.52 -2.58
CA LYS A 86 -2.91 15.77 -3.51
C LYS A 86 -2.09 14.50 -3.67
N ALA A 87 -2.49 13.66 -4.61
CA ALA A 87 -1.81 12.41 -4.91
C ALA A 87 -0.31 12.66 -5.15
N LYS A 88 0.56 11.89 -4.49
CA LYS A 88 2.00 12.01 -4.61
C LYS A 88 2.50 11.09 -5.71
N THR A 89 3.05 11.68 -6.76
CA THR A 89 3.61 10.96 -7.91
C THR A 89 4.93 10.28 -7.55
N LEU A 90 5.32 9.26 -8.31
CA LEU A 90 6.63 8.62 -8.15
C LEU A 90 7.80 9.62 -8.30
N ALA A 91 7.65 10.64 -9.14
CA ALA A 91 8.66 11.67 -9.33
C ALA A 91 8.86 12.50 -8.06
N GLU A 92 7.76 12.94 -7.43
CA GLU A 92 7.81 13.66 -6.15
C GLU A 92 8.37 12.77 -5.04
N ILE A 93 7.96 11.51 -4.98
CA ILE A 93 8.47 10.54 -4.01
C ILE A 93 9.98 10.35 -4.17
N LYS A 94 10.49 10.26 -5.39
CA LYS A 94 11.94 10.12 -5.66
C LYS A 94 12.74 11.38 -5.32
N ALA A 95 12.12 12.55 -5.38
CA ALA A 95 12.76 13.82 -5.02
C ALA A 95 12.84 14.02 -3.50
N GLU A 96 12.01 13.32 -2.73
CA GLU A 96 11.96 13.43 -1.28
C GLU A 96 13.08 12.61 -0.60
N LYS A 97 13.86 13.27 0.27
CA LYS A 97 15.05 12.68 0.90
C LYS A 97 14.70 11.48 1.76
N SER A 98 13.53 11.49 2.43
CA SER A 98 13.10 10.35 3.26
C SER A 98 12.84 9.06 2.47
N PHE A 99 12.80 9.12 1.14
CA PHE A 99 12.59 7.97 0.26
C PHE A 99 13.86 7.47 -0.45
N ALA A 100 15.02 8.13 -0.27
CA ALA A 100 16.27 7.77 -0.97
C ALA A 100 16.69 6.29 -0.80
N ASP A 101 16.47 5.74 0.41
CA ASP A 101 16.71 4.33 0.74
C ASP A 101 15.43 3.49 0.79
N SER A 102 14.28 4.05 0.45
CA SER A 102 12.99 3.35 0.56
C SER A 102 12.92 2.17 -0.40
N PRO A 103 12.39 1.00 0.03
CA PRO A 103 12.11 -0.10 -0.89
C PRO A 103 11.14 0.29 -2.01
N LEU A 104 10.29 1.30 -1.81
CA LEU A 104 9.40 1.83 -2.86
C LEU A 104 10.19 2.33 -4.07
N VAL A 105 11.31 3.01 -3.83
CA VAL A 105 12.18 3.60 -4.88
C VAL A 105 13.19 2.58 -5.39
N ARG A 106 13.81 1.81 -4.49
CA ARG A 106 14.89 0.87 -4.81
C ARG A 106 14.41 -0.46 -5.37
N GLN A 107 13.20 -0.89 -5.03
CA GLN A 107 12.66 -2.20 -5.42
C GLN A 107 11.35 -2.02 -6.18
N GLY A 108 11.44 -1.67 -7.47
CA GLY A 108 10.26 -1.39 -8.31
C GLY A 108 9.23 -2.53 -8.34
N ARG A 109 9.69 -3.79 -8.27
CA ARG A 109 8.86 -5.00 -8.27
C ARG A 109 8.23 -5.36 -6.91
N LEU A 110 8.54 -4.62 -5.84
CA LEU A 110 7.95 -4.84 -4.53
C LEU A 110 6.57 -4.18 -4.44
N SER A 111 5.52 -4.97 -4.20
CA SER A 111 4.12 -4.52 -4.19
C SER A 111 3.59 -4.16 -2.80
N VAL A 112 4.20 -4.69 -1.74
CA VAL A 112 3.84 -4.36 -0.34
C VAL A 112 5.08 -3.80 0.34
N VAL A 113 5.05 -2.52 0.67
CA VAL A 113 6.22 -1.77 1.15
C VAL A 113 5.95 -1.26 2.56
N ALA A 114 6.84 -1.54 3.50
CA ALA A 114 6.78 -0.93 4.83
C ALA A 114 7.19 0.56 4.74
N LEU A 115 6.46 1.41 5.46
CA LEU A 115 6.68 2.85 5.52
C LEU A 115 7.18 3.28 6.90
N THR A 116 8.03 4.29 6.92
CA THR A 116 8.33 5.03 8.15
C THR A 116 7.25 6.09 8.41
N ALA A 117 7.18 6.59 9.65
CA ALA A 117 6.22 7.65 10.00
C ALA A 117 6.41 8.92 9.15
N THR A 118 7.65 9.27 8.81
CA THR A 118 7.97 10.40 7.92
C THR A 118 7.45 10.17 6.50
N GLN A 119 7.64 8.96 5.97
CA GLN A 119 7.16 8.59 4.64
C GLN A 119 5.63 8.58 4.59
N TRP A 120 4.97 8.07 5.64
CA TRP A 120 3.52 8.13 5.78
C TRP A 120 3.02 9.58 5.66
N LYS A 121 3.51 10.48 6.52
CA LYS A 121 3.11 11.89 6.56
C LYS A 121 3.27 12.58 5.21
N PHE A 122 4.42 12.36 4.55
CA PHE A 122 4.67 12.90 3.21
C PHE A 122 3.63 12.43 2.19
N LEU A 123 3.26 11.14 2.20
CA LEU A 123 2.32 10.56 1.24
C LEU A 123 0.89 11.05 1.48
N VAL A 124 0.44 11.08 2.73
CA VAL A 124 -0.96 11.43 3.06
C VAL A 124 -1.19 12.94 3.25
N GLY A 125 -0.13 13.73 3.40
CA GLY A 125 -0.21 15.17 3.61
C GLY A 125 -0.56 15.59 5.04
N GLU A 126 -0.11 14.82 6.04
CA GLU A 126 -0.23 15.11 7.48
C GLU A 126 0.98 15.86 8.05
#